data_AF-A0A1T1CZ95-F1
#
_entry.id   AF-A0A1T1CZ95-F1
#
_cell.length_a   1.000
_cell.length_b   1.000
_cell.length_c   1.000
_cell.angle_alpha   90.00
_cell.angle_beta   90.00
_cell.angle_gamma   90.00
#
_symmetry.space_group_name_H-M   'P 1'
#
loop_
_entity.id
_entity.type
_entity.pdbx_description
1 polymer ?
#
loop_
_entity_poly.entity_id
_entity_poly.type
_entity_poly.pdbx_seq_one_letter_code
_entity_poly.pdbx_strand_id
1 'polypeptide(L)'
;MVGPSATPIARQPRVKQRLWRSIAARSGEVVLRRDLVRFGSQAQISRALKQLMGEGKLVRIGSGVYAKAAPGPLSGLPMARQPLGALAAETFNRLGIDWKQGAAQRRYNSGATTQVPWRTTFNTGQQRISRRLQIGKRVVEYENDLTRPAWRRRRSLSARPV
;
A
#
# COMPACT_ATOMS: atom_id res chain seq x y z
N MET A 1 37.24 -48.78 -3.54
CA MET A 1 37.55 -47.33 -3.55
C MET A 1 36.25 -46.57 -3.62
N VAL A 2 35.79 -46.00 -2.49
CA VAL A 2 34.59 -45.15 -2.46
C VAL A 2 35.06 -43.72 -2.66
N GLY A 3 34.84 -43.16 -3.85
CA GLY A 3 35.17 -41.76 -4.15
C GLY A 3 34.37 -40.80 -3.26
N PRO A 4 34.87 -39.59 -3.00
CA PRO A 4 34.19 -38.64 -2.12
C PRO A 4 32.84 -38.26 -2.73
N SER A 5 31.75 -38.60 -2.03
CA SER A 5 30.41 -38.14 -2.35
C SER A 5 30.37 -36.61 -2.18
N ALA A 6 30.41 -35.87 -3.29
CA ALA A 6 30.21 -34.44 -3.27
C ALA A 6 28.79 -34.15 -2.74
N THR A 7 28.69 -33.69 -1.49
CA THR A 7 27.45 -33.16 -0.94
C THR A 7 26.97 -32.04 -1.87
N PRO A 8 25.74 -32.07 -2.41
CA PRO A 8 25.30 -31.02 -3.32
C PRO A 8 25.27 -29.69 -2.57
N ILE A 9 26.11 -28.74 -2.98
CA ILE A 9 26.09 -27.37 -2.48
C ILE A 9 24.73 -26.78 -2.85
N ALA A 10 23.83 -26.68 -1.89
CA ALA A 10 22.49 -26.14 -2.10
C ALA A 10 22.60 -24.74 -2.72
N ARG A 11 22.21 -24.61 -3.99
CA ARG A 11 22.28 -23.33 -4.72
C ARG A 11 21.47 -22.28 -3.97
N GLN A 12 22.12 -21.23 -3.48
CA GLN A 12 21.43 -20.20 -2.71
C GLN A 12 20.23 -19.63 -3.50
N PRO A 13 19.04 -19.52 -2.89
CA PRO A 13 17.88 -18.99 -3.57
C PRO A 13 18.12 -17.54 -4.00
N ARG A 14 17.85 -17.25 -5.28
CA ARG A 14 18.04 -15.92 -5.87
C ARG A 14 17.26 -14.88 -5.06
N VAL A 15 17.74 -13.63 -4.98
CA VAL A 15 17.10 -12.54 -4.21
C VAL A 15 15.58 -12.48 -4.41
N LYS A 16 15.09 -12.65 -5.65
CA LYS A 16 13.66 -12.76 -5.98
C LYS A 16 12.92 -13.82 -5.16
N GLN A 17 13.46 -15.04 -5.07
CA GLN A 17 12.82 -16.17 -4.39
C GLN A 17 12.73 -15.93 -2.89
N ARG A 18 13.82 -15.46 -2.26
CA ARG A 18 13.83 -15.08 -0.83
C ARG A 18 12.83 -13.99 -0.53
N LEU A 19 12.80 -12.96 -1.38
CA LEU A 19 11.90 -11.82 -1.27
C LEU A 19 10.43 -12.26 -1.43
N TRP A 20 10.13 -13.09 -2.43
CA TRP A 20 8.79 -13.63 -2.63
C TRP A 20 8.33 -14.50 -1.47
N ARG A 21 9.14 -15.44 -0.99
CA ARG A 21 8.80 -16.29 0.17
C ARG A 21 8.45 -15.43 1.38
N SER A 22 9.24 -14.39 1.66
CA SER A 22 8.96 -13.49 2.78
C SER A 22 7.69 -12.65 2.56
N ILE A 23 7.40 -12.21 1.33
CA ILE A 23 6.18 -11.45 1.03
C ILE A 23 4.94 -12.34 1.15
N ALA A 24 5.00 -13.54 0.57
CA ALA A 24 3.88 -14.48 0.56
C ALA A 24 3.49 -14.91 1.98
N ALA A 25 4.45 -15.03 2.89
CA ALA A 25 4.21 -15.39 4.29
C ALA A 25 3.68 -14.24 5.17
N ARG A 26 3.70 -12.98 4.70
CA ARG A 26 3.13 -11.85 5.47
C ARG A 26 1.61 -11.90 5.42
N SER A 27 0.93 -11.58 6.52
CA SER A 27 -0.53 -11.47 6.56
C SER A 27 -1.07 -10.25 5.80
N GLY A 28 -0.34 -9.13 5.83
CA GLY A 28 -0.74 -7.89 5.14
C GLY A 28 -0.73 -7.99 3.61
N GLU A 29 -1.50 -7.11 2.97
CA GLU A 29 -1.65 -7.05 1.51
C GLU A 29 -0.70 -6.02 0.89
N VAL A 30 -0.24 -5.05 1.68
CA VAL A 30 0.73 -4.03 1.26
C VAL A 30 2.15 -4.54 1.47
N VAL A 31 3.03 -4.23 0.51
CA VAL A 31 4.47 -4.43 0.59
C VAL A 31 5.16 -3.08 0.40
N LEU A 32 5.87 -2.61 1.43
CA LEU A 32 6.70 -1.41 1.32
C LEU A 32 8.13 -1.81 0.95
N ARG A 33 8.72 -1.07 0.01
CA ARG A 33 10.11 -1.30 -0.41
C ARG A 33 11.09 -1.24 0.77
N ARG A 34 10.85 -0.34 1.72
CA ARG A 34 11.73 -0.15 2.90
C ARG A 34 11.79 -1.40 3.78
N ASP A 35 10.77 -2.26 3.78
CA ASP A 35 10.77 -3.50 4.57
C ASP A 35 11.54 -4.64 3.90
N LEU A 36 12.09 -4.38 2.70
CA LEU A 36 12.78 -5.37 1.87
C LEU A 36 14.29 -5.14 1.82
N VAL A 37 14.81 -4.08 2.48
CA VAL A 37 16.24 -3.72 2.43
C VAL A 37 17.16 -4.86 2.86
N ARG A 38 16.71 -5.72 3.78
CA ARG A 38 17.45 -6.91 4.25
C ARG A 38 17.68 -8.00 3.19
N PHE A 39 17.03 -7.92 2.03
CA PHE A 39 17.14 -8.93 0.98
C PHE A 39 18.24 -8.65 -0.06
N GLY A 40 18.81 -7.44 -0.06
CA GLY A 40 19.92 -7.09 -0.95
C GLY A 40 20.00 -5.61 -1.25
N SER A 41 20.85 -5.26 -2.22
CA SER A 41 21.04 -3.86 -2.62
C SER A 41 19.79 -3.27 -3.28
N GLN A 42 19.73 -1.95 -3.33
CA GLN A 42 18.61 -1.20 -3.89
C GLN A 42 18.28 -1.64 -5.34
N ALA A 43 19.31 -1.88 -6.15
CA ALA A 43 19.18 -2.37 -7.53
C ALA A 43 18.67 -3.81 -7.58
N GLN A 44 19.14 -4.69 -6.70
CA GLN A 44 18.68 -6.09 -6.62
C GLN A 44 17.20 -6.16 -6.23
N ILE A 45 16.77 -5.37 -5.24
CA ILE A 45 15.36 -5.29 -4.81
C ILE A 45 14.49 -4.75 -5.94
N SER A 46 14.92 -3.69 -6.63
CA SER A 46 14.19 -3.14 -7.79
C SER A 46 14.01 -4.18 -8.89
N ARG A 47 15.06 -4.94 -9.23
CA ARG A 47 14.99 -6.00 -10.24
C ARG A 47 14.04 -7.11 -9.81
N ALA A 48 14.12 -7.57 -8.56
CA ALA A 48 13.22 -8.59 -8.03
C ALA A 48 11.76 -8.15 -8.03
N LEU A 49 11.46 -6.92 -7.60
CA LEU A 49 10.10 -6.38 -7.61
C LEU A 49 9.55 -6.24 -9.04
N LYS A 50 10.37 -5.79 -10.01
CA LYS A 50 10.00 -5.76 -11.43
C LYS A 50 9.63 -7.15 -11.95
N GLN A 51 10.44 -8.17 -11.64
CA GLN A 51 10.16 -9.55 -12.03
C GLN A 51 8.85 -10.07 -11.40
N LEU A 52 8.60 -9.80 -10.12
CA LEU A 52 7.36 -10.22 -9.45
C LEU A 52 6.12 -9.50 -9.98
N MET A 53 6.24 -8.25 -10.43
CA MET A 53 5.15 -7.56 -11.13
C MET A 53 4.90 -8.17 -12.52
N GLY A 54 5.97 -8.51 -13.26
CA GLY A 54 5.84 -9.21 -14.54
C GLY A 54 5.21 -10.61 -14.42
N GLU A 55 5.45 -11.30 -13.30
CA GLU A 55 4.80 -12.58 -12.95
C GLU A 55 3.37 -12.41 -12.40
N GLY A 56 2.85 -11.19 -12.30
CA GLY A 56 1.51 -10.94 -11.78
C GLY A 56 1.32 -11.19 -10.29
N LYS A 57 2.40 -11.30 -9.51
CA LYS A 57 2.36 -11.53 -8.06
C LYS A 57 2.18 -10.26 -7.25
N LEU A 58 2.60 -9.13 -7.83
CA LEU A 58 2.51 -7.81 -7.23
C LEU A 58 1.98 -6.80 -8.25
N VAL A 59 1.30 -5.77 -7.76
CA VAL A 59 1.01 -4.55 -8.53
C VAL A 59 1.55 -3.34 -7.79
N ARG A 60 2.07 -2.35 -8.51
CA ARG A 60 2.54 -1.10 -7.92
C ARG A 60 1.36 -0.16 -7.70
N ILE A 61 1.17 0.28 -6.45
CA ILE A 61 0.11 1.24 -6.10
C ILE A 61 0.66 2.63 -5.79
N GLY A 62 1.97 2.77 -5.54
CA GLY A 62 2.60 4.06 -5.26
C GLY A 62 4.13 4.01 -5.32
N SER A 63 4.78 5.11 -4.94
CA SER A 63 6.25 5.13 -4.87
C SER A 63 6.77 4.24 -3.75
N GLY A 64 7.39 3.11 -4.09
CA GLY A 64 7.85 2.13 -3.12
C GLY A 64 6.73 1.42 -2.35
N VAL A 65 5.49 1.45 -2.87
CA VAL A 65 4.32 0.78 -2.29
C VAL A 65 3.75 -0.16 -3.35
N TYR A 66 3.63 -1.43 -2.98
CA TYR A 66 3.11 -2.50 -3.82
C TYR A 66 1.99 -3.21 -3.08
N ALA A 67 1.07 -3.81 -3.81
CA ALA A 67 0.04 -4.69 -3.27
C ALA A 67 0.22 -6.10 -3.83
N LYS A 68 -0.13 -7.11 -3.03
CA LYS A 68 -0.24 -8.47 -3.53
C LYS A 68 -1.31 -8.53 -4.63
N ALA A 69 -1.02 -9.31 -5.64
CA ALA A 69 -1.87 -9.46 -6.79
C ALA A 69 -2.38 -10.90 -6.94
N ALA A 70 -3.52 -11.01 -7.61
CA ALA A 70 -4.12 -12.25 -8.09
C ALA A 70 -4.68 -12.00 -9.50
N PRO A 71 -4.85 -13.04 -10.31
CA PRO A 71 -5.57 -12.92 -11.58
C PRO A 71 -6.97 -12.35 -11.35
N GLY A 72 -7.33 -11.32 -12.11
CA GLY A 72 -8.67 -10.75 -12.10
C GLY A 72 -9.70 -11.76 -12.64
N PRO A 73 -10.92 -11.80 -12.08
CA PRO A 73 -11.91 -12.83 -12.43
C PRO A 73 -12.41 -12.75 -13.88
N LEU A 74 -12.37 -11.56 -14.50
CA LEU A 74 -12.85 -11.35 -15.87
C LEU A 74 -11.71 -11.38 -16.89
N SER A 75 -10.64 -10.61 -16.65
CA SER A 75 -9.58 -10.40 -17.63
C SER A 75 -8.40 -11.37 -17.50
N GLY A 76 -8.28 -12.12 -16.39
CA GLY A 76 -7.07 -12.88 -16.03
C GLY A 76 -5.84 -12.02 -15.72
N LEU A 77 -5.86 -10.74 -16.07
CA LEU A 77 -4.80 -9.78 -15.78
C LEU A 77 -4.56 -9.61 -14.27
N PRO A 78 -3.31 -9.41 -13.83
CA PRO A 78 -2.99 -9.20 -12.42
C PRO A 78 -3.70 -7.98 -11.83
N MET A 79 -4.49 -8.19 -10.78
CA MET A 79 -5.21 -7.16 -10.03
C MET A 79 -4.83 -7.21 -8.55
N ALA A 80 -4.88 -6.06 -7.87
CA ALA A 80 -4.71 -6.03 -6.43
C ALA A 80 -5.82 -6.85 -5.75
N ARG A 81 -5.47 -7.62 -4.71
CA ARG A 81 -6.43 -8.50 -4.01
C ARG A 81 -7.43 -7.75 -3.13
N GLN A 82 -7.13 -6.49 -2.81
CA GLN A 82 -7.95 -5.62 -1.96
C GLN A 82 -8.24 -4.30 -2.66
N PRO A 83 -9.36 -3.63 -2.32
CA PRO A 83 -9.69 -2.33 -2.89
C PRO A 83 -8.69 -1.25 -2.45
N LEU A 84 -8.60 -0.19 -3.26
CA LEU A 84 -7.66 0.92 -3.03
C LEU A 84 -7.77 1.53 -1.62
N GLY A 85 -8.99 1.64 -1.07
CA GLY A 85 -9.21 2.17 0.27
C GLY A 85 -8.55 1.31 1.37
N ALA A 86 -8.72 -0.01 1.33
CA ALA A 86 -8.12 -0.92 2.29
C ALA A 86 -6.58 -0.89 2.20
N LEU A 87 -6.05 -0.89 0.98
CA LEU A 87 -4.60 -0.81 0.75
C LEU A 87 -4.00 0.54 1.18
N ALA A 88 -4.74 1.64 0.99
CA ALA A 88 -4.32 2.96 1.44
C ALA A 88 -4.28 3.03 2.98
N ALA A 89 -5.33 2.56 3.65
CA ALA A 89 -5.40 2.45 5.10
C ALA A 89 -4.24 1.62 5.67
N GLU A 90 -3.98 0.42 5.12
CA GLU A 90 -2.84 -0.40 5.54
C GLU A 90 -1.51 0.32 5.28
N THR A 91 -1.37 1.00 4.14
CA THR A 91 -0.17 1.77 3.82
C THR A 91 0.07 2.87 4.85
N PHE A 92 -0.96 3.63 5.23
CA PHE A 92 -0.84 4.71 6.22
C PHE A 92 -0.47 4.19 7.60
N ASN A 93 -1.15 3.14 8.07
CA ASN A 93 -0.84 2.47 9.34
C ASN A 93 0.63 2.04 9.39
N ARG A 94 1.10 1.40 8.32
CA ARG A 94 2.49 0.94 8.26
C ARG A 94 3.46 2.10 8.17
N LEU A 95 3.13 3.17 7.47
CA LEU A 95 3.95 4.38 7.36
C LEU A 95 3.94 5.26 8.62
N GLY A 96 3.10 4.97 9.63
CA GLY A 96 2.93 5.81 10.82
C GLY A 96 2.26 7.15 10.49
N ILE A 97 1.35 7.15 9.52
CA ILE A 97 0.57 8.33 9.13
C ILE A 97 -0.77 8.26 9.84
N ASP A 98 -1.10 9.28 10.62
CA ASP A 98 -2.42 9.40 11.23
C ASP A 98 -3.46 9.73 10.16
N TRP A 99 -4.52 8.93 10.12
CA TRP A 99 -5.58 9.11 9.13
C TRP A 99 -6.96 8.84 9.72
N LYS A 100 -7.96 9.48 9.13
CA LYS A 100 -9.38 9.18 9.31
C LYS A 100 -10.03 9.00 7.93
N GLN A 101 -11.13 8.28 7.86
CA GLN A 101 -11.94 8.23 6.63
C GLN A 101 -12.33 9.65 6.21
N GLY A 102 -12.40 9.94 4.91
CA GLY A 102 -12.83 11.24 4.38
C GLY A 102 -14.27 11.61 4.77
N ALA A 103 -14.62 12.88 4.66
CA ALA A 103 -15.90 13.41 5.16
C ALA A 103 -17.12 12.69 4.57
N ALA A 104 -17.12 12.43 3.26
CA ALA A 104 -18.20 11.70 2.60
C ALA A 104 -18.36 10.28 3.14
N GLN A 105 -17.25 9.55 3.32
CA GLN A 105 -17.27 8.20 3.87
C GLN A 105 -17.75 8.15 5.31
N ARG A 106 -17.35 9.12 6.15
CA ARG A 106 -17.84 9.20 7.53
C ARG A 106 -19.34 9.45 7.59
N ARG A 107 -19.87 10.36 6.76
CA ARG A 107 -21.32 10.65 6.71
C ARG A 107 -22.12 9.44 6.23
N TYR A 108 -21.60 8.71 5.24
CA TYR A 108 -22.23 7.49 4.76
C TYR A 108 -22.25 6.41 5.85
N ASN A 109 -21.10 6.16 6.48
CA ASN A 109 -20.98 5.16 7.54
C ASN A 109 -21.81 5.50 8.78
N SER A 110 -22.05 6.78 9.06
CA SER A 110 -22.90 7.22 10.18
C SER A 110 -24.40 7.27 9.85
N GLY A 111 -24.82 6.87 8.64
CA GLY A 111 -26.21 6.96 8.19
C GLY A 111 -26.72 8.39 7.92
N ALA A 112 -25.84 9.39 7.94
CA ALA A 112 -26.21 10.80 7.71
C ALA A 112 -26.42 11.13 6.23
N THR A 113 -26.17 10.18 5.33
CA THR A 113 -26.48 10.25 3.90
C THR A 113 -26.66 8.83 3.35
N THR A 114 -27.53 8.70 2.35
CA THR A 114 -27.69 7.46 1.57
C THR A 114 -26.79 7.45 0.33
N GLN A 115 -26.15 8.57 -0.01
CA GLN A 115 -25.25 8.66 -1.16
C GLN A 115 -23.97 7.87 -0.90
N VAL A 116 -23.76 6.81 -1.68
CA VAL A 116 -22.56 5.98 -1.62
C VAL A 116 -21.34 6.78 -2.13
N PRO A 117 -20.28 6.94 -1.32
CA PRO A 117 -19.08 7.66 -1.74
C PRO A 117 -18.36 6.93 -2.88
N TRP A 118 -18.17 7.61 -4.00
CA TRP A 118 -17.43 7.04 -5.14
C TRP A 118 -15.91 7.24 -5.03
N ARG A 119 -15.48 8.33 -4.37
CA ARG A 119 -14.06 8.68 -4.18
C ARG A 119 -13.47 8.00 -2.94
N THR A 120 -12.24 7.54 -3.08
CA THR A 120 -11.45 7.03 -1.96
C THR A 120 -10.68 8.18 -1.31
N THR A 121 -11.26 8.77 -0.27
CA THR A 121 -10.74 9.98 0.37
C THR A 121 -10.34 9.72 1.82
N PHE A 122 -9.20 10.27 2.24
CA PHE A 122 -8.68 10.18 3.60
C PHE A 122 -8.42 11.56 4.17
N ASN A 123 -8.77 11.75 5.44
CA ASN A 123 -8.43 12.95 6.18
C ASN A 123 -7.10 12.74 6.92
N THR A 124 -6.12 13.60 6.67
CA THR A 124 -4.77 13.52 7.25
C THR A 124 -4.49 14.65 8.24
N GLY A 125 -5.53 15.34 8.71
CA GLY A 125 -5.44 16.42 9.70
C GLY A 125 -4.51 17.55 9.26
N GLN A 126 -3.47 17.78 10.06
CA GLN A 126 -2.43 18.79 9.80
C GLN A 126 -1.23 18.23 9.01
N GLN A 127 -1.19 16.92 8.74
CA GLN A 127 -0.09 16.30 8.02
C GLN A 127 -0.28 16.49 6.51
N ARG A 128 0.74 17.06 5.85
CA ARG A 128 0.78 17.17 4.39
C ARG A 128 1.22 15.83 3.79
N ILE A 129 0.33 15.19 3.04
CA ILE A 129 0.64 13.99 2.26
C ILE A 129 0.62 14.32 0.77
N SER A 130 1.75 14.15 0.09
CA SER A 130 1.88 14.31 -1.37
C SER A 130 1.96 12.97 -2.12
N ARG A 131 1.99 11.86 -1.38
CA ARG A 131 2.15 10.52 -1.94
C ARG A 131 0.93 10.13 -2.76
N ARG A 132 1.10 9.94 -4.07
CA ARG A 132 0.05 9.41 -4.93
C ARG A 132 -0.08 7.89 -4.75
N LEU A 133 -1.25 7.43 -4.30
CA LEU A 133 -1.64 6.02 -4.27
C LEU A 133 -2.77 5.81 -5.28
N GLN A 134 -2.64 4.81 -6.16
CA GLN A 134 -3.61 4.57 -7.22
C GLN A 134 -3.69 3.10 -7.65
N ILE A 135 -4.86 2.69 -8.14
CA ILE A 135 -5.10 1.43 -8.86
C ILE A 135 -5.94 1.77 -10.08
N GLY A 136 -5.42 1.47 -11.27
CA GLY A 136 -6.05 1.87 -12.53
C GLY A 136 -6.29 3.39 -12.56
N LYS A 137 -7.54 3.80 -12.79
CA LYS A 137 -7.96 5.22 -12.79
C LYS A 137 -8.34 5.74 -11.40
N ARG A 138 -8.45 4.88 -10.39
CA ARG A 138 -8.83 5.28 -9.02
C ARG A 138 -7.60 5.80 -8.29
N VAL A 139 -7.71 6.97 -7.69
CA VAL A 139 -6.64 7.63 -6.94
C VAL A 139 -7.14 7.93 -5.53
N VAL A 140 -6.23 7.88 -4.56
CA VAL A 140 -6.52 8.33 -3.19
C VAL A 140 -6.48 9.86 -3.14
N GLU A 141 -7.56 10.45 -2.64
CA GLU A 141 -7.65 11.88 -2.38
C GLU A 141 -7.40 12.18 -0.89
N TYR A 142 -6.86 13.37 -0.63
CA TYR A 142 -6.51 13.81 0.72
C TYR A 142 -7.29 15.06 1.11
N GLU A 143 -8.01 14.98 2.22
CA GLU A 143 -8.56 16.12 2.95
C GLU A 143 -7.56 16.50 4.06
N ASN A 144 -7.12 17.75 4.11
CA ASN A 144 -6.30 18.24 5.22
C ASN A 144 -6.63 19.70 5.55
N ASP A 145 -6.23 20.14 6.73
CA ASP A 145 -6.51 21.50 7.21
C ASP A 145 -5.61 22.56 6.55
N LEU A 146 -4.55 22.11 5.86
CA LEU A 146 -3.59 22.98 5.17
C LEU A 146 -4.12 23.47 3.81
N THR A 147 -4.95 22.67 3.13
CA THR A 147 -5.60 23.06 1.86
C THR A 147 -6.91 23.81 2.08
N ARG A 148 -7.41 23.90 3.33
CA ARG A 148 -8.57 24.72 3.67
C ARG A 148 -8.18 26.21 3.68
N PRO A 149 -9.02 27.09 3.11
CA PRO A 149 -8.80 28.53 3.20
C PRO A 149 -8.81 28.98 4.67
N ALA A 150 -7.98 29.98 5.00
CA ALA A 150 -7.66 30.36 6.38
C ALA A 150 -8.88 30.64 7.27
N TRP A 151 -9.96 31.19 6.70
CA TRP A 151 -11.20 31.50 7.41
C TRP A 151 -11.92 30.25 7.97
N ARG A 152 -11.75 29.06 7.37
CA ARG A 152 -12.31 27.79 7.89
C ARG A 152 -11.49 27.17 9.02
N ARG A 153 -10.22 27.56 9.19
CA ARG A 153 -9.32 26.97 10.21
C ARG A 153 -9.65 27.44 11.64
N ARG A 154 -10.21 28.65 11.79
CA ARG A 154 -10.55 29.22 13.12
C ARG A 154 -11.67 28.48 13.84
N ARG A 155 -12.63 27.86 13.12
CA ARG A 155 -13.77 27.15 13.73
C ARG A 155 -13.42 25.81 14.38
N SER A 156 -12.30 25.19 14.00
CA SER A 156 -11.86 23.89 14.54
C SER A 156 -11.00 24.00 15.81
N LEU A 157 -10.49 25.20 16.13
CA LEU A 157 -9.69 25.44 17.34
C LEU A 157 -10.54 25.77 18.58
N SER A 158 -11.81 26.14 18.40
CA SER A 158 -12.73 26.52 19.48
C SER A 158 -13.47 25.33 20.11
N ALA A 159 -13.13 24.08 19.77
CA ALA A 159 -13.79 22.87 20.26
C ALA A 159 -12.82 21.98 21.07
N ARG A 160 -12.02 22.58 21.96
CA ARG A 160 -11.25 21.87 22.99
C ARG A 160 -11.99 22.00 24.32
N PRO A 161 -12.41 20.91 25.00
CA PRO A 161 -12.84 21.03 26.38
C PRO A 161 -11.64 21.35 27.26
N VAL A 162 -11.88 22.14 28.31
CA VAL A 162 -10.92 22.52 29.36
C VAL A 162 -10.50 21.28 30.15
#